data_AF-A0A2V9JYK9-F1
#
_entry.id   AF-A0A2V9JYK9-F1
#
_cell.length_a   1.000
_cell.length_b   1.000
_cell.length_c   1.000
_cell.angle_alpha   90.00
_cell.angle_beta   90.00
_cell.angle_gamma   90.00
#
_symmetry.space_group_name_H-M   'P 1'
#
loop_
_entity.id
_entity.type
_entity.pdbx_description
1 polymer ?
#
loop_
_entity_poly.entity_id
_entity_poly.type
_entity_poly.pdbx_seq_one_letter_code
_entity_poly.pdbx_strand_id
1 'polypeptide(L)'
;MSIRLSGVVVAFVLCAGIRPASAQEESAADRQYREDYDRVQKITAVSDPARRAEQLLAFVRARPNSKLNDYAQGNYFVALESLQKAENFKTLLELSKRYVEFRPRVPETYYFYGAALRGENRTGEAMEALAKCSVVRNPIARKARDFLEFLYKSQNRGSLIGLDKILKKAQAEMTH
;
A
#
# COMPACT_ATOMS: atom_id res chain seq x y z
N MET A 1 -35.51 -3.12 85.30
CA MET A 1 -34.20 -3.80 85.25
C MET A 1 -34.01 -4.27 83.81
N SER A 2 -32.87 -3.94 83.22
CA SER A 2 -32.40 -4.31 81.86
C SER A 2 -32.94 -3.49 80.68
N ILE A 3 -31.98 -2.92 79.96
CA ILE A 3 -32.05 -1.91 78.90
C ILE A 3 -31.66 -2.59 77.56
N ARG A 4 -32.02 -1.97 76.43
CA ARG A 4 -31.38 -2.03 75.08
C ARG A 4 -32.00 -3.08 74.13
N LEU A 5 -32.12 -2.87 72.81
CA LEU A 5 -31.52 -1.89 71.91
C LEU A 5 -32.36 -1.77 70.62
N SER A 6 -32.31 -0.57 70.05
CA SER A 6 -32.56 -0.10 68.68
C SER A 6 -32.84 -1.11 67.55
N GLY A 7 -33.77 -0.68 66.70
CA GLY A 7 -34.13 -1.36 65.46
C GLY A 7 -33.01 -1.41 64.42
N VAL A 8 -33.22 -2.30 63.45
CA VAL A 8 -32.45 -2.35 62.20
C VAL A 8 -33.46 -2.47 61.07
N VAL A 9 -33.58 -1.38 60.32
CA VAL A 9 -34.16 -1.35 58.99
C VAL A 9 -33.27 -2.22 58.10
N VAL A 10 -33.81 -3.33 57.59
CA VAL A 10 -33.16 -4.09 56.53
C VAL A 10 -33.30 -3.29 55.24
N ALA A 11 -32.34 -2.39 55.01
CA ALA A 11 -32.19 -1.71 53.74
C ALA A 11 -31.65 -2.72 52.72
N PHE A 12 -32.51 -3.12 51.78
CA PHE A 12 -32.10 -3.71 50.51
C PHE A 12 -31.29 -2.65 49.73
N VAL A 13 -29.98 -2.62 49.96
CA VAL A 13 -29.09 -1.89 49.07
C VAL A 13 -28.89 -2.75 47.84
N LEU A 14 -29.71 -2.49 46.81
CA LEU A 14 -29.31 -2.70 45.43
C LEU A 14 -28.01 -1.91 45.23
N CYS A 15 -26.86 -2.57 45.39
CA CYS A 15 -25.66 -2.13 44.71
C CYS A 15 -25.84 -2.46 43.23
N ALA A 16 -26.72 -1.69 42.56
CA ALA A 16 -26.56 -1.43 41.15
C ALA A 16 -25.17 -0.81 41.02
N GLY A 17 -24.20 -1.63 40.62
CA GLY A 17 -22.85 -1.18 40.36
C GLY A 17 -22.94 -0.04 39.37
N ILE A 18 -22.79 1.17 39.87
CA ILE A 18 -22.40 2.31 39.07
C ILE A 18 -21.04 1.92 38.52
N ARG A 19 -21.03 1.26 37.35
CA ARG A 19 -19.83 1.20 36.54
C ARG A 19 -19.51 2.66 36.27
N PRO A 20 -18.35 3.18 36.71
CA PRO A 20 -17.93 4.45 36.18
C PRO A 20 -17.97 4.33 34.65
N ALA A 21 -18.49 5.35 33.97
CA ALA A 21 -18.38 5.49 32.53
C ALA A 21 -16.89 5.73 32.19
N SER A 22 -16.06 4.71 32.42
CA SER A 22 -14.63 4.73 32.22
C SER A 22 -14.31 3.63 31.24
N ALA A 23 -13.90 4.04 30.04
CA ALA A 23 -13.19 3.28 29.03
C ALA A 23 -13.56 1.79 28.97
N GLN A 24 -14.49 1.45 28.08
CA GLN A 24 -14.57 0.11 27.54
C GLN A 24 -13.15 -0.33 27.15
N GLU A 25 -12.66 -1.42 27.75
CA GLU A 25 -11.28 -1.89 27.52
C GLU A 25 -11.06 -2.04 26.01
N GLU A 26 -10.26 -1.14 25.44
CA GLU A 26 -9.94 -1.15 24.02
C GLU A 26 -9.23 -2.47 23.71
N SER A 27 -9.78 -3.24 22.77
CA SER A 27 -9.19 -4.51 22.39
C SER A 27 -7.77 -4.28 21.84
N ALA A 28 -6.88 -5.27 21.99
CA ALA A 28 -5.54 -5.19 21.42
C ALA A 28 -5.56 -4.93 19.89
N ALA A 29 -6.59 -5.43 19.21
CA ALA A 29 -6.78 -5.22 17.78
C ALA A 29 -7.16 -3.77 17.44
N ASP A 30 -8.04 -3.14 18.24
CA ASP A 30 -8.45 -1.75 18.04
C ASP A 30 -7.29 -0.80 18.35
N ARG A 31 -6.54 -1.09 19.42
CA ARG A 31 -5.33 -0.34 19.77
C ARG A 31 -4.28 -0.41 18.66
N GLN A 32 -3.98 -1.59 18.14
CA GLN A 32 -3.03 -1.78 17.04
C GLN A 32 -3.50 -1.07 15.77
N TYR A 33 -4.79 -1.12 15.45
CA TYR A 33 -5.35 -0.39 14.31
C TYR A 33 -5.15 1.12 14.46
N ARG A 34 -5.47 1.69 15.63
CA ARG A 34 -5.30 3.11 15.93
C ARG A 34 -3.83 3.54 15.83
N GLU A 35 -2.92 2.78 16.43
CA GLU A 35 -1.48 3.07 16.37
C GLU A 35 -0.93 3.01 14.94
N ASP A 36 -1.35 2.02 14.15
CA ASP A 36 -0.96 1.91 12.74
C ASP A 36 -1.56 3.05 11.93
N TYR A 37 -2.82 3.40 12.15
CA TYR A 37 -3.46 4.53 11.48
C TYR A 37 -2.73 5.84 11.77
N ASP A 38 -2.47 6.16 13.05
CA ASP A 38 -1.75 7.35 13.47
C ASP A 38 -0.34 7.41 12.85
N ARG A 39 0.34 6.26 12.77
CA ARG A 39 1.65 6.16 12.14
C ARG A 39 1.57 6.43 10.64
N VAL A 40 0.66 5.77 9.91
CA VAL A 40 0.52 5.99 8.47
C VAL A 40 0.10 7.42 8.18
N GLN A 41 -0.82 8.02 8.95
CA GLN A 41 -1.20 9.43 8.81
C GLN A 41 -0.01 10.39 8.95
N LYS A 42 0.89 10.14 9.91
CA LYS A 42 2.12 10.95 10.06
C LYS A 42 3.05 10.79 8.85
N ILE A 43 3.14 9.58 8.28
CA ILE A 43 3.94 9.32 7.09
C ILE A 43 3.33 10.00 5.86
N THR A 44 2.00 9.96 5.67
CA THR A 44 1.35 10.57 4.49
C THR A 44 1.50 12.10 4.46
N ALA A 45 1.60 12.73 5.63
CA ALA A 45 1.89 14.15 5.80
C ALA A 45 3.34 14.56 5.47
N VAL A 46 4.26 13.61 5.25
CA VAL A 46 5.62 13.92 4.81
C VAL A 46 5.58 14.48 3.39
N SER A 47 6.08 15.71 3.23
CA SER A 47 6.05 16.44 1.96
C SER A 47 7.00 15.87 0.91
N ASP A 48 8.20 15.45 1.32
CA ASP A 48 9.17 14.83 0.42
C ASP A 48 8.69 13.44 -0.05
N PRO A 49 8.43 13.24 -1.36
CA PRO A 49 7.83 12.02 -1.84
C PRO A 49 8.77 10.81 -1.71
N ALA A 50 10.09 11.01 -1.81
CA ALA A 50 11.05 9.92 -1.63
C ALA A 50 11.02 9.39 -0.20
N ARG A 51 11.15 10.28 0.80
CA ARG A 51 11.08 9.95 2.22
C ARG A 51 9.74 9.35 2.59
N ARG A 52 8.64 9.88 2.06
CA ARG A 52 7.29 9.31 2.27
C ARG A 52 7.20 7.88 1.75
N ALA A 53 7.67 7.63 0.52
CA ALA A 53 7.67 6.30 -0.07
C ALA A 53 8.52 5.31 0.73
N GLU A 54 9.73 5.72 1.16
CA GLU A 54 10.61 4.92 2.02
C GLU A 54 9.92 4.49 3.31
N GLN A 55 9.27 5.44 3.99
CA GLN A 55 8.59 5.18 5.26
C GLN A 55 7.36 4.29 5.09
N LEU A 56 6.59 4.46 4.00
CA LEU A 56 5.45 3.59 3.69
C LEU A 56 5.92 2.16 3.40
N LEU A 57 6.98 1.98 2.60
CA LEU A 57 7.55 0.66 2.34
C LEU A 57 8.07 0.01 3.63
N ALA A 58 8.74 0.79 4.50
CA ALA A 58 9.19 0.30 5.81
C ALA A 58 8.00 -0.12 6.70
N PHE A 59 6.90 0.64 6.70
CA PHE A 59 5.69 0.29 7.43
C PHE A 59 5.10 -1.05 6.96
N VAL A 60 4.87 -1.22 5.65
CA VAL A 60 4.25 -2.45 5.11
C VAL A 60 5.16 -3.67 5.37
N ARG A 61 6.49 -3.50 5.33
CA ARG A 61 7.45 -4.56 5.70
C ARG A 61 7.41 -4.92 7.18
N ALA A 62 7.33 -3.92 8.06
CA ALA A 62 7.28 -4.14 9.50
C ALA A 62 5.92 -4.68 9.98
N ARG A 63 4.84 -4.39 9.25
CA ARG A 63 3.47 -4.73 9.60
C ARG A 63 2.74 -5.43 8.44
N PRO A 64 3.19 -6.61 7.98
CA PRO A 64 2.65 -7.26 6.78
C PRO A 64 1.17 -7.67 6.90
N ASN A 65 0.64 -7.77 8.12
CA ASN A 65 -0.76 -8.11 8.40
C ASN A 65 -1.61 -6.92 8.88
N SER A 66 -1.10 -5.68 8.79
CA SER A 66 -1.89 -4.51 9.19
C SER A 66 -3.08 -4.32 8.27
N LYS A 67 -4.23 -3.97 8.86
CA LYS A 67 -5.44 -3.55 8.12
C LYS A 67 -5.20 -2.27 7.30
N LEU A 68 -4.11 -1.54 7.55
CA LEU A 68 -3.77 -0.31 6.85
C LEU A 68 -2.87 -0.53 5.63
N ASN A 69 -2.52 -1.76 5.28
CA ASN A 69 -1.58 -2.01 4.17
C ASN A 69 -2.12 -1.52 2.82
N ASP A 70 -3.41 -1.64 2.54
CA ASP A 70 -3.99 -1.12 1.30
C ASP A 70 -3.98 0.41 1.27
N TYR A 71 -4.27 1.05 2.41
CA TYR A 71 -4.18 2.51 2.56
C TYR A 71 -2.73 3.01 2.40
N ALA A 72 -1.76 2.32 3.01
CA ALA A 72 -0.35 2.61 2.88
C ALA A 72 0.15 2.41 1.44
N GLN A 73 -0.28 1.35 0.76
CA GLN A 73 0.05 1.08 -0.65
C GLN A 73 -0.51 2.17 -1.57
N GLY A 74 -1.75 2.61 -1.37
CA GLY A 74 -2.33 3.71 -2.14
C GLY A 74 -1.50 5.00 -2.01
N ASN A 75 -1.11 5.35 -0.78
CA ASN A 75 -0.25 6.52 -0.54
C ASN A 75 1.17 6.33 -1.07
N TYR A 76 1.66 5.09 -1.14
CA TYR A 76 2.95 4.77 -1.75
C TYR A 76 2.91 5.08 -3.25
N PHE A 77 1.82 4.72 -3.94
CA PHE A 77 1.63 5.07 -5.34
C PHE A 77 1.53 6.57 -5.58
N VAL A 78 0.88 7.33 -4.69
CA VAL A 78 0.86 8.81 -4.76
C VAL A 78 2.29 9.37 -4.67
N ALA A 79 3.12 8.81 -3.79
CA ALA A 79 4.52 9.21 -3.69
C ALA A 79 5.33 8.86 -4.95
N LEU A 80 5.15 7.66 -5.52
CA LEU A 80 5.79 7.26 -6.78
C LEU A 80 5.33 8.12 -7.96
N GLU A 81 4.04 8.47 -8.04
CA GLU A 81 3.52 9.36 -9.07
C GLU A 81 4.12 10.77 -8.96
N SER A 82 4.33 11.26 -7.73
CA SER A 82 4.99 12.54 -7.49
C SER A 82 6.44 12.51 -7.99
N LEU A 83 7.18 11.44 -7.73
CA LEU A 83 8.55 11.23 -8.24
C LEU A 83 8.58 11.13 -9.77
N GLN A 84 7.62 10.44 -10.36
CA GLN A 84 7.49 10.32 -11.81
C GLN A 84 7.24 11.69 -12.47
N LYS A 85 6.33 12.50 -11.93
CA LYS A 85 6.03 13.86 -12.42
C LYS A 85 7.23 14.80 -12.30
N ALA A 86 8.05 14.61 -11.27
CA ALA A 86 9.30 15.36 -11.07
C ALA A 86 10.48 14.81 -11.89
N GLU A 87 10.25 13.79 -12.73
CA GLU A 87 11.29 13.11 -13.52
C GLU A 87 12.47 12.58 -12.68
N ASN A 88 12.25 12.32 -11.40
CA ASN A 88 13.25 11.72 -10.52
C ASN A 88 13.28 10.19 -10.74
N PHE A 89 13.70 9.79 -11.94
CA PHE A 89 13.66 8.40 -12.39
C PHE A 89 14.61 7.49 -11.62
N LYS A 90 15.76 8.00 -11.17
CA LYS A 90 16.69 7.24 -10.33
C LYS A 90 16.05 6.79 -9.02
N THR A 91 15.44 7.71 -8.27
CA THR A 91 14.77 7.39 -7.00
C THR A 91 13.50 6.57 -7.24
N LEU A 92 12.72 6.89 -8.28
CA LEU A 92 11.55 6.10 -8.67
C LEU A 92 11.93 4.65 -8.98
N LEU A 93 13.03 4.44 -9.70
CA LEU A 93 13.54 3.12 -10.08
C LEU A 93 13.89 2.30 -8.84
N GLU A 94 14.65 2.88 -7.91
CA GLU A 94 15.07 2.19 -6.69
C GLU A 94 13.87 1.76 -5.83
N LEU A 95 12.96 2.70 -5.57
CA LEU A 95 11.78 2.45 -4.74
C LEU A 95 10.84 1.43 -5.37
N SER A 96 10.48 1.62 -6.64
CA SER A 96 9.60 0.69 -7.35
C SER A 96 10.20 -0.71 -7.45
N LYS A 97 11.52 -0.83 -7.70
CA LYS A 97 12.26 -2.11 -7.68
C LYS A 97 12.12 -2.82 -6.33
N ARG A 98 12.40 -2.12 -5.23
CA ARG A 98 12.29 -2.70 -3.87
C ARG A 98 10.86 -3.12 -3.51
N TYR A 99 9.86 -2.45 -4.07
CA TYR A 99 8.45 -2.81 -3.83
C TYR A 99 8.02 -4.00 -4.69
N VAL A 100 8.43 -4.12 -5.96
CA VAL A 100 8.16 -5.33 -6.76
C VAL A 100 8.88 -6.56 -6.20
N GLU A 101 10.10 -6.41 -5.66
CA GLU A 101 10.83 -7.50 -5.01
C GLU A 101 10.12 -7.98 -3.74
N PHE A 102 9.52 -7.05 -2.98
CA PHE A 102 8.82 -7.36 -1.73
C PHE A 102 7.38 -7.85 -1.97
N ARG A 103 6.66 -7.27 -2.93
CA ARG A 103 5.25 -7.50 -3.23
C ARG A 103 5.07 -7.70 -4.75
N PRO A 104 5.53 -8.83 -5.31
CA PRO A 104 5.56 -9.05 -6.77
C PRO A 104 4.18 -9.17 -7.41
N ARG A 105 3.10 -9.30 -6.62
CA ARG A 105 1.71 -9.44 -7.07
C ARG A 105 0.93 -8.13 -7.10
N VAL A 106 1.62 -6.99 -7.01
CA VAL A 106 1.01 -5.67 -7.08
C VAL A 106 1.30 -5.06 -8.46
N PRO A 107 0.43 -5.29 -9.46
CA PRO A 107 0.72 -4.97 -10.85
C PRO A 107 0.98 -3.48 -11.08
N GLU A 108 0.33 -2.59 -10.32
CA GLU A 108 0.48 -1.15 -10.46
C GLU A 108 1.92 -0.68 -10.21
N THR A 109 2.66 -1.38 -9.34
CA THR A 109 4.08 -1.06 -9.09
C THR A 109 4.94 -1.25 -10.34
N TYR A 110 4.59 -2.20 -11.19
CA TYR A 110 5.33 -2.44 -12.44
C TYR A 110 5.13 -1.32 -13.47
N TYR A 111 4.04 -0.54 -13.40
CA TYR A 111 3.89 0.66 -14.22
C TYR A 111 4.96 1.70 -13.85
N PHE A 112 5.10 2.00 -12.55
CA PHE A 112 6.11 2.94 -12.06
C PHE A 112 7.53 2.45 -12.33
N TYR A 113 7.77 1.15 -12.13
CA TYR A 113 9.06 0.53 -12.45
C TYR A 113 9.39 0.63 -13.94
N GLY A 114 8.44 0.33 -14.82
CA GLY A 114 8.60 0.48 -16.27
C GLY A 114 8.82 1.92 -16.71
N ALA A 115 8.10 2.88 -16.12
CA ALA A 115 8.30 4.30 -16.39
C ALA A 115 9.70 4.78 -15.98
N ALA A 116 10.18 4.36 -14.80
CA ALA A 116 11.52 4.69 -14.33
C ALA A 116 12.62 4.06 -15.21
N LEU A 117 12.47 2.78 -15.57
CA LEU A 117 13.38 2.09 -16.49
C LEU A 117 13.46 2.82 -17.84
N ARG A 118 12.33 3.31 -18.36
CA ARG A 118 12.32 4.09 -19.60
C ARG A 118 13.07 5.40 -19.45
N GLY A 119 12.89 6.12 -18.32
CA GLY A 119 13.62 7.35 -17.99
C GLY A 119 15.12 7.14 -17.92
N GLU A 120 15.55 5.98 -17.43
CA GLU A 120 16.96 5.54 -17.38
C GLU A 120 17.44 4.88 -18.70
N ASN A 121 16.71 5.05 -19.80
CA ASN A 121 17.00 4.50 -21.14
C ASN A 121 17.06 2.96 -21.25
N ARG A 122 16.56 2.23 -20.24
CA ARG A 122 16.47 0.76 -20.21
C ARG A 122 15.18 0.28 -20.87
N THR A 123 15.00 0.62 -22.14
CA THR A 123 13.72 0.47 -22.87
C THR A 123 13.24 -0.99 -22.96
N GLY A 124 14.15 -1.96 -23.12
CA GLY A 124 13.79 -3.38 -23.16
C GLY A 124 13.12 -3.85 -21.86
N GLU A 125 13.77 -3.56 -20.72
CA GLU A 125 13.25 -3.90 -19.39
C GLU A 125 11.98 -3.12 -19.06
N ALA A 126 11.87 -1.87 -19.51
CA ALA A 126 10.67 -1.07 -19.36
C ALA A 126 9.46 -1.75 -20.03
N MET A 127 9.63 -2.29 -21.23
CA MET A 127 8.57 -3.04 -21.91
C MET A 127 8.15 -4.30 -21.14
N GLU A 128 9.11 -5.04 -20.56
CA GLU A 128 8.79 -6.21 -19.74
C GLU A 128 7.97 -5.84 -18.49
N ALA A 129 8.37 -4.78 -17.79
CA ALA A 129 7.65 -4.29 -16.61
C ALA A 129 6.24 -3.78 -16.98
N LEU A 130 6.11 -2.96 -18.02
CA LEU A 130 4.81 -2.46 -18.46
C LEU A 130 3.88 -3.60 -18.91
N ALA A 131 4.44 -4.66 -19.52
CA ALA A 131 3.68 -5.85 -19.86
C ALA A 131 3.09 -6.52 -18.61
N LYS A 132 3.87 -6.70 -17.54
CA LYS A 132 3.41 -7.25 -16.25
C LYS A 132 2.26 -6.45 -15.64
N CYS A 133 2.32 -5.12 -15.70
CA CYS A 133 1.21 -4.28 -15.25
C CYS A 133 -0.03 -4.43 -16.15
N SER A 134 0.15 -4.59 -17.47
CA SER A 134 -0.95 -4.56 -18.44
C SER A 134 -1.79 -5.85 -18.50
N VAL A 135 -1.22 -6.99 -18.10
CA VAL A 135 -1.87 -8.31 -18.21
C VAL A 135 -2.76 -8.65 -17.02
N VAL A 136 -2.60 -7.95 -15.90
CA VAL A 136 -3.43 -8.14 -14.70
C VAL A 136 -4.51 -7.07 -14.65
N ARG A 137 -5.75 -7.43 -14.34
CA ARG A 137 -6.84 -6.45 -14.17
C ARG A 137 -6.53 -5.50 -13.01
N ASN A 138 -6.27 -4.24 -13.33
CA ASN A 138 -6.09 -3.15 -12.37
C ASN A 138 -6.45 -1.80 -13.03
N PRO A 139 -6.66 -0.71 -12.26
CA PRO A 139 -7.10 0.58 -12.81
C PRO A 139 -6.16 1.20 -13.84
N ILE A 140 -4.86 0.88 -13.82
CA ILE A 140 -3.85 1.47 -14.71
C ILE A 140 -3.37 0.50 -15.81
N ALA A 141 -3.93 -0.71 -15.90
CA ALA A 141 -3.53 -1.73 -16.87
C ALA A 141 -3.58 -1.22 -18.32
N ARG A 142 -4.64 -0.47 -18.66
CA ARG A 142 -4.80 0.15 -19.98
C ARG A 142 -3.70 1.17 -20.26
N LYS A 143 -3.42 2.06 -19.30
CA LYS A 143 -2.34 3.05 -19.41
C LYS A 143 -0.97 2.39 -19.59
N ALA A 144 -0.71 1.31 -18.86
CA ALA A 144 0.51 0.52 -19.02
C ALA A 144 0.58 -0.15 -20.40
N ARG A 145 -0.55 -0.65 -20.90
CA ARG A 145 -0.65 -1.24 -22.23
C ARG A 145 -0.34 -0.23 -23.34
N ASP A 146 -0.95 0.94 -23.28
CA ASP A 146 -0.72 2.01 -24.26
C ASP A 146 0.74 2.45 -24.27
N PHE A 147 1.35 2.56 -23.08
CA PHE A 147 2.77 2.90 -22.95
C PHE A 147 3.68 1.79 -23.52
N LEU A 148 3.38 0.53 -23.21
CA LEU A 148 4.09 -0.61 -23.80
C LEU A 148 4.01 -0.62 -25.33
N GLU A 149 2.82 -0.42 -25.90
CA GLU A 149 2.63 -0.41 -27.35
C GLU A 149 3.40 0.75 -28.01
N PHE A 150 3.40 1.93 -27.39
CA PHE A 150 4.21 3.05 -27.84
C PHE A 150 5.71 2.70 -27.89
N LEU A 151 6.25 2.15 -26.80
CA LEU A 151 7.66 1.76 -26.75
C LEU A 151 7.96 0.66 -27.77
N TYR A 152 7.10 -0.36 -27.88
CA TYR A 152 7.28 -1.45 -28.81
C TYR A 152 7.31 -0.97 -30.26
N LYS A 153 6.36 -0.11 -30.66
CA LYS A 153 6.32 0.48 -32.00
C LYS A 153 7.59 1.27 -32.32
N SER A 154 8.10 2.04 -31.34
CA SER A 154 9.35 2.81 -31.52
C SER A 154 10.55 1.92 -31.83
N GLN A 155 10.59 0.70 -31.30
CA GLN A 155 11.67 -0.27 -31.53
C GLN A 155 11.43 -1.19 -32.75
N ASN A 156 10.19 -1.26 -33.26
CA ASN A 156 9.77 -2.23 -34.26
C ASN A 156 9.16 -1.58 -35.52
N ARG A 157 9.69 -0.43 -35.95
CA ARG A 157 9.26 0.28 -37.18
C ARG A 157 7.74 0.54 -37.22
N GLY A 158 7.14 0.88 -36.09
CA GLY A 158 5.70 1.14 -35.98
C GLY A 158 4.82 -0.11 -35.89
N SER A 159 5.40 -1.32 -35.94
CA SER A 159 4.65 -2.58 -35.88
C SER A 159 4.42 -3.05 -34.45
N LEU A 160 3.33 -3.82 -34.26
CA LEU A 160 3.04 -4.56 -33.03
C LEU A 160 3.25 -6.08 -33.20
N ILE A 161 3.71 -6.54 -34.37
CA ILE A 161 3.98 -7.95 -34.63
C ILE A 161 5.03 -8.45 -33.65
N GLY A 162 4.69 -9.48 -32.85
CA GLY A 162 5.57 -10.07 -31.85
C GLY A 162 5.36 -9.54 -30.42
N LEU A 163 4.56 -8.49 -30.22
CA LEU A 163 4.24 -7.99 -28.88
C LEU A 163 3.48 -9.01 -28.03
N ASP A 164 2.74 -9.92 -28.68
CA ASP A 164 2.04 -11.03 -28.02
C ASP A 164 2.99 -11.95 -27.25
N LYS A 165 4.24 -12.10 -27.70
CA LYS A 165 5.27 -12.90 -27.00
C LYS A 165 5.62 -12.29 -25.64
N ILE A 166 5.80 -10.98 -25.59
CA ILE A 166 6.10 -10.26 -24.33
C ILE A 166 4.90 -10.35 -23.39
N LEU A 167 3.68 -10.17 -23.91
CA LEU A 167 2.46 -10.31 -23.13
C LEU A 167 2.27 -11.71 -22.54
N LYS A 168 2.47 -12.76 -23.34
CA LYS A 168 2.35 -14.16 -22.89
C LYS A 168 3.36 -14.47 -21.78
N LYS A 169 4.62 -14.03 -21.95
CA LYS A 169 5.65 -14.14 -20.91
C LYS A 169 5.21 -13.43 -19.62
N ALA A 170 4.78 -12.18 -19.73
CA ALA A 170 4.32 -11.41 -18.58
C ALA A 170 3.10 -12.06 -17.87
N GLN A 171 2.14 -12.58 -18.63
CA GLN A 171 0.98 -13.29 -18.07
C GLN A 171 1.43 -14.52 -17.25
N ALA A 172 2.35 -15.32 -17.78
CA ALA A 172 2.87 -16.50 -17.09
C ALA A 172 3.55 -16.10 -15.77
N GLU A 173 4.42 -15.09 -15.80
CA GLU A 173 5.15 -14.61 -14.61
C GLU A 173 4.22 -13.98 -13.56
N MET A 174 3.10 -13.37 -13.97
CA MET A 174 2.16 -12.74 -13.04
C MET A 174 1.12 -13.71 -12.47
N THR A 175 0.97 -14.91 -13.03
CA THR A 175 -0.04 -15.90 -12.60
C THR A 175 0.51 -16.95 -11.63
N HIS A 176 1.77 -17.35 -11.77
CA HIS A 176 2.47 -18.27 -10.86
C HIS A 176 3.30 -17.49 -9.87
#